data_AF-A0A3D3JL74-F1
#
_entry.id   AF-A0A3D3JL74-F1
#
_cell.length_a   1.000
_cell.length_b   1.000
_cell.length_c   1.000
_cell.angle_alpha   90.00
_cell.angle_beta   90.00
_cell.angle_gamma   90.00
#
_symmetry.space_group_name_H-M   'P 1'
#
loop_
_entity.id
_entity.type
_entity.pdbx_description
1 polymer ?
#
loop_
_entity_poly.entity_id
_entity_poly.type
_entity_poly.pdbx_seq_one_letter_code
_entity_poly.pdbx_strand_id
1 'polypeptide(L)'
;MWFLSLVIWLILIYSLRISIAGSPEYTLIRDVPPAVLDEAAACLDERVEPDDDDCRTFLQRFMHLSILKLVLFLLELAVAWVLLAQDIGRRLAWFIVVKNLGMLCISNLRNRIAGQNVFDAVRDRPRWLASCERGYYLVSAGCLLYLFLQLNDLV
;
A
#
# COMPACT_ATOMS: atom_id res chain seq x y z
N MET A 1 -18.94 9.62 -14.45
CA MET A 1 -19.00 9.77 -12.99
C MET A 1 -19.15 8.43 -12.26
N TRP A 2 -20.07 7.55 -12.66
CA TRP A 2 -20.26 6.23 -12.03
C TRP A 2 -18.98 5.37 -11.90
N PHE A 3 -18.15 5.31 -12.94
CA PHE A 3 -16.87 4.58 -12.90
C PHE A 3 -15.90 5.15 -11.86
N LEU A 4 -15.78 6.48 -11.77
CA LEU A 4 -14.92 7.14 -10.78
C LEU A 4 -15.39 6.87 -9.34
N SER A 5 -16.72 6.92 -9.14
CA SER A 5 -17.37 6.57 -7.87
C SER A 5 -17.07 5.13 -7.46
N LEU A 6 -17.17 4.18 -8.40
CA LEU A 6 -16.85 2.76 -8.16
C LEU A 6 -15.37 2.56 -7.82
N VAL A 7 -14.45 3.22 -8.55
CA VAL A 7 -13.01 3.13 -8.26
C VAL A 7 -12.70 3.71 -6.87
N ILE A 8 -13.24 4.88 -6.53
CA ILE A 8 -13.08 5.47 -5.20
C ILE A 8 -13.59 4.54 -4.12
N TRP A 9 -14.74 3.90 -4.34
CA TRP A 9 -15.33 2.95 -3.40
C TRP A 9 -14.42 1.73 -3.17
N LEU A 10 -13.85 1.16 -4.23
CA LEU A 10 -12.90 0.04 -4.11
C LEU A 10 -11.65 0.42 -3.31
N ILE A 11 -11.06 1.59 -3.60
CA ILE A 11 -9.88 2.10 -2.87
C ILE A 11 -10.25 2.35 -1.40
N LEU A 12 -11.45 2.89 -1.14
CA LEU A 12 -11.96 3.14 0.20
C LEU A 12 -12.10 1.85 1.02
N ILE A 13 -12.76 0.82 0.47
CA ILE A 13 -12.92 -0.47 1.17
C ILE A 13 -11.55 -1.06 1.51
N TYR A 14 -10.63 -1.04 0.54
CA TYR A 14 -9.29 -1.58 0.74
C TYR A 14 -8.52 -0.79 1.82
N SER A 15 -8.60 0.54 1.78
CA SER A 15 -7.97 1.42 2.77
C SER A 15 -8.53 1.20 4.18
N LEU A 16 -9.86 1.05 4.31
CA LEU A 16 -10.50 0.70 5.59
C LEU A 16 -10.03 -0.66 6.10
N ARG A 17 -9.97 -1.67 5.23
CA ARG A 17 -9.48 -3.01 5.59
C ARG A 17 -8.06 -2.94 6.14
N ILE A 18 -7.15 -2.21 5.48
CA ILE A 18 -5.78 -2.05 5.98
C ILE A 18 -5.75 -1.26 7.29
N SER A 19 -6.55 -0.21 7.41
CA SER A 19 -6.62 0.57 8.65
C SER A 19 -7.03 -0.28 9.86
N ILE A 20 -7.99 -1.20 9.68
CA ILE A 20 -8.54 -2.04 10.74
C ILE A 20 -7.64 -3.27 10.99
N ALA A 21 -7.39 -4.07 9.95
CA ALA A 21 -6.71 -5.35 10.08
C ALA A 21 -5.17 -5.23 9.98
N GLY A 22 -4.65 -4.14 9.42
CA GLY A 22 -3.24 -4.03 9.01
C GLY A 22 -3.01 -4.52 7.58
N SER A 23 -1.81 -4.27 7.05
CA SER A 23 -1.45 -4.76 5.71
C SER A 23 -1.24 -6.28 5.73
N PRO A 24 -1.79 -6.99 4.73
CA PRO A 24 -1.69 -8.45 4.64
C PRO A 24 -0.24 -8.94 4.43
N GLU A 25 0.64 -8.09 3.89
CA GLU A 25 2.06 -8.40 3.68
C GLU A 25 2.77 -8.71 5.01
N TYR A 26 2.43 -7.95 6.07
CA TYR A 26 3.02 -8.17 7.39
C TYR A 26 2.56 -9.47 8.02
N THR A 27 1.27 -9.78 7.88
CA THR A 27 0.72 -11.05 8.35
C THR A 27 1.41 -12.21 7.63
N LEU A 28 1.55 -12.11 6.31
CA LEU A 28 2.24 -13.12 5.50
C LEU A 28 3.70 -13.33 5.94
N ILE A 29 4.46 -12.26 6.16
CA ILE A 29 5.88 -12.36 6.57
C ILE A 29 6.01 -12.87 8.02
N ARG A 30 5.07 -12.51 8.90
CA ARG A 30 5.09 -12.94 10.30
C ARG A 30 4.78 -14.43 10.47
N ASP A 31 3.91 -14.96 9.62
CA ASP A 31 3.38 -16.33 9.76
C ASP A 31 4.29 -17.38 9.06
N VAL A 32 5.33 -16.95 8.35
CA VAL A 32 6.23 -17.81 7.57
C VAL A 32 7.52 -18.09 8.34
N PRO A 33 8.07 -19.32 8.28
CA PRO A 33 9.32 -19.67 8.97
C PRO A 33 10.51 -18.79 8.52
N PRO A 34 11.45 -18.46 9.41
CA PRO A 34 12.63 -17.65 9.06
C PRO A 34 13.46 -18.22 7.90
N ALA A 35 13.61 -19.55 7.83
CA ALA A 35 14.36 -20.22 6.77
C ALA A 35 13.81 -19.91 5.36
N VAL A 36 12.48 -19.87 5.21
CA VAL A 36 11.82 -19.55 3.95
C VAL A 36 12.01 -18.06 3.57
N LEU A 37 12.10 -17.18 4.57
CA LEU A 37 12.38 -15.76 4.34
C LEU A 37 13.83 -15.51 3.90
N ASP A 38 14.78 -16.22 4.51
CA ASP A 38 16.20 -16.12 4.17
C ASP A 38 16.46 -16.66 2.75
N GLU A 39 15.83 -17.78 2.39
CA GLU A 39 15.88 -18.33 1.03
C GLU A 39 15.21 -17.39 0.01
N ALA A 40 14.04 -16.85 0.33
CA ALA A 40 13.37 -15.88 -0.53
C ALA A 40 14.21 -14.60 -0.72
N ALA A 41 14.94 -14.16 0.31
CA ALA A 41 15.86 -13.02 0.23
C ALA A 41 17.01 -13.33 -0.74
N ALA A 42 17.63 -14.51 -0.63
CA ALA A 42 18.69 -14.96 -1.53
C ALA A 42 18.20 -15.09 -2.98
N CYS A 43 17.00 -15.65 -3.21
CA CYS A 43 16.39 -15.73 -4.54
C CYS A 43 16.17 -14.35 -5.19
N LEU A 44 15.76 -13.34 -4.40
CA LEU A 44 15.55 -11.99 -4.90
C LEU A 44 16.87 -11.28 -5.25
N ASP A 45 17.93 -11.54 -4.50
CA ASP A 45 19.24 -10.89 -4.69
C ASP A 45 20.04 -11.55 -5.82
N GLU A 46 20.09 -12.88 -5.85
CA GLU A 46 20.84 -13.65 -6.84
C GLU A 46 20.05 -13.94 -8.13
N ARG A 47 18.75 -13.61 -8.17
CA ARG A 47 17.81 -13.95 -9.27
C ARG A 47 17.76 -15.44 -9.60
N VAL A 48 17.89 -16.28 -8.57
CA VAL A 48 17.84 -17.74 -8.69
C VAL A 48 16.39 -18.20 -8.46
N GLU A 49 15.95 -19.20 -9.23
CA GLU A 49 14.62 -19.80 -9.02
C GLU A 49 14.59 -20.54 -7.68
N PRO A 50 13.50 -20.39 -6.89
CA PRO A 50 13.34 -21.12 -5.65
C PRO A 50 13.24 -22.61 -5.93
N ASP A 51 14.07 -23.38 -5.24
CA ASP A 51 14.12 -24.85 -5.30
C ASP A 51 12.97 -25.46 -4.48
N ASP A 52 12.52 -24.76 -3.42
CA ASP A 52 11.38 -25.15 -2.58
C ASP A 52 10.03 -24.57 -3.08
N ASP A 53 9.02 -25.44 -3.19
CA ASP A 53 7.64 -25.08 -3.53
C ASP A 53 7.00 -24.15 -2.48
N ASP A 54 7.39 -24.26 -1.21
CA ASP A 54 6.92 -23.37 -0.14
C ASP A 54 7.47 -21.95 -0.31
N CYS A 55 8.76 -21.82 -0.67
CA CYS A 55 9.40 -20.54 -0.98
C CYS A 55 8.78 -19.89 -2.21
N ARG A 56 8.52 -20.67 -3.27
CA ARG A 56 7.85 -20.20 -4.49
C ARG A 56 6.44 -19.68 -4.19
N THR A 57 5.66 -20.43 -3.41
CA THR A 57 4.30 -20.05 -3.03
C THR A 57 4.29 -18.77 -2.19
N PHE A 58 5.24 -18.64 -1.27
CA PHE A 58 5.43 -17.42 -0.48
C PHE A 58 5.76 -16.21 -1.35
N LEU A 59 6.78 -16.31 -2.21
CA LEU A 59 7.19 -15.24 -3.12
C LEU A 59 6.05 -14.81 -4.04
N GLN A 60 5.31 -15.76 -4.62
CA GLN A 60 4.13 -15.44 -5.44
C GLN A 60 3.08 -14.67 -4.66
N ARG A 61 2.74 -15.09 -3.43
CA ARG A 61 1.76 -14.38 -2.60
C ARG A 61 2.26 -12.99 -2.21
N PHE A 62 3.52 -12.87 -1.81
CA PHE A 62 4.12 -11.59 -1.44
C PHE A 62 4.15 -10.61 -2.63
N MET A 63 4.52 -11.08 -3.81
CA MET A 63 4.51 -10.29 -5.05
C MET A 63 3.08 -9.86 -5.43
N HIS A 64 2.09 -10.76 -5.35
CA HIS A 64 0.70 -10.39 -5.62
C HIS A 64 0.20 -9.29 -4.68
N LEU A 65 0.50 -9.38 -3.38
CA LEU A 65 0.12 -8.37 -2.40
C LEU A 65 0.83 -7.03 -2.66
N SER A 66 2.12 -7.07 -2.96
CA SER A 66 2.93 -5.88 -3.27
C SER A 66 2.44 -5.19 -4.53
N ILE A 67 2.14 -5.94 -5.59
CA ILE A 67 1.58 -5.42 -6.85
C ILE A 67 0.20 -4.82 -6.59
N LEU A 68 -0.67 -5.52 -5.84
CA LEU A 68 -1.99 -5.01 -5.50
C LEU A 68 -1.91 -3.67 -4.77
N LYS A 69 -1.02 -3.54 -3.80
CA LYS A 69 -0.77 -2.30 -3.06
C LYS A 69 -0.26 -1.18 -3.96
N LEU A 70 0.66 -1.49 -4.87
CA LEU A 70 1.16 -0.55 -5.87
C LEU A 70 0.04 -0.09 -6.83
N VAL A 71 -0.77 -1.01 -7.32
CA VAL A 71 -1.91 -0.70 -8.20
C VAL A 71 -2.90 0.22 -7.49
N LEU A 72 -3.23 -0.06 -6.23
CA LEU A 72 -4.11 0.80 -5.43
C LEU A 72 -3.52 2.18 -5.18
N PHE A 73 -2.23 2.28 -4.93
CA PHE A 73 -1.53 3.56 -4.82
C PHE A 73 -1.61 4.37 -6.14
N LEU A 74 -1.36 3.72 -7.28
CA LEU A 74 -1.44 4.35 -8.59
C LEU A 74 -2.87 4.78 -8.93
N LEU A 75 -3.87 3.94 -8.59
CA LEU A 75 -5.28 4.28 -8.76
C LEU A 75 -5.68 5.47 -7.90
N GLU A 76 -5.26 5.53 -6.63
CA GLU A 76 -5.53 6.67 -5.76
C GLU A 76 -4.92 7.96 -6.31
N LEU A 77 -3.69 7.91 -6.83
CA LEU A 77 -3.03 9.05 -7.46
C LEU A 77 -3.75 9.47 -8.75
N ALA A 78 -4.16 8.50 -9.59
CA ALA A 78 -4.89 8.76 -10.82
C ALA A 78 -6.26 9.39 -10.54
N VAL A 79 -6.99 8.88 -9.54
CA VAL A 79 -8.26 9.45 -9.08
C VAL A 79 -8.06 10.89 -8.60
N ALA A 80 -7.06 11.13 -7.76
CA ALA A 80 -6.77 12.48 -7.26
C ALA A 80 -6.44 13.44 -8.42
N TRP A 81 -5.68 12.98 -9.42
CA TRP A 81 -5.36 13.77 -10.61
C TRP A 81 -6.61 14.11 -11.44
N VAL A 82 -7.48 13.13 -11.68
CA VAL A 82 -8.75 13.33 -12.39
C VAL A 82 -9.65 14.32 -11.64
N LEU A 83 -9.73 14.22 -10.31
CA LEU A 83 -10.48 15.14 -9.46
C LEU A 83 -9.94 16.57 -9.52
N LEU A 84 -8.61 16.73 -9.51
CA LEU A 84 -7.97 18.04 -9.70
C LEU A 84 -8.29 18.63 -11.08
N ALA A 85 -8.26 17.82 -12.14
CA ALA A 85 -8.57 18.26 -13.49
C ALA A 85 -10.04 18.69 -13.66
N GLN A 86 -10.94 18.19 -12.81
CA GLN A 86 -12.36 18.54 -12.79
C GLN A 86 -12.70 19.61 -11.72
N ASP A 87 -11.71 20.13 -10.99
CA ASP A 87 -11.88 21.05 -9.86
C ASP A 87 -12.80 20.54 -8.73
N ILE A 88 -13.11 19.24 -8.67
CA ILE A 88 -13.96 18.62 -7.65
C ILE A 88 -13.12 18.33 -6.39
N GLY A 89 -13.53 18.86 -5.24
CA GLY A 89 -12.84 18.59 -3.98
C GLY A 89 -11.35 18.96 -4.00
N ARG A 90 -10.97 19.97 -4.80
CA ARG A 90 -9.57 20.32 -5.15
C ARG A 90 -8.59 20.32 -3.97
N ARG A 91 -9.00 20.85 -2.81
CA ARG A 91 -8.16 20.87 -1.59
C ARG A 91 -7.85 19.47 -1.08
N LEU A 92 -8.85 18.60 -1.04
CA LEU A 92 -8.70 17.19 -0.63
C LEU A 92 -7.90 16.39 -1.65
N ALA A 93 -8.15 16.61 -2.94
CA ALA A 93 -7.39 15.95 -3.99
C ALA A 93 -5.89 16.34 -3.93
N TRP A 94 -5.57 17.62 -3.71
CA TRP A 94 -4.19 18.05 -3.45
C TRP A 94 -3.59 17.42 -2.21
N PHE A 95 -4.36 17.36 -1.12
CA PHE A 95 -3.91 16.72 0.11
C PHE A 95 -3.57 15.24 -0.10
N ILE A 96 -4.40 14.49 -0.85
CA ILE A 96 -4.12 13.08 -1.21
C ILE A 96 -2.81 12.99 -1.99
N VAL A 97 -2.59 13.84 -3.00
CA VAL A 97 -1.35 13.85 -3.79
C VAL A 97 -0.13 14.11 -2.90
N VAL A 98 -0.16 15.16 -2.07
CA VAL A 98 0.95 15.53 -1.19
C VAL A 98 1.24 14.41 -0.18
N LYS A 99 0.19 13.81 0.40
CA LYS A 99 0.31 12.69 1.33
C LYS A 99 0.97 11.47 0.66
N ASN A 100 0.54 11.13 -0.55
CA ASN A 100 1.07 10.00 -1.31
C ASN A 100 2.53 10.21 -1.72
N LEU A 101 2.89 11.42 -2.15
CA LEU A 101 4.28 11.80 -2.42
C LEU A 101 5.14 11.75 -1.15
N GLY A 102 4.63 12.25 -0.03
CA GLY A 102 5.32 12.19 1.26
C GLY A 102 5.64 10.76 1.67
N MET A 103 4.71 9.82 1.47
CA MET A 103 4.96 8.42 1.80
C MET A 103 5.99 7.76 0.87
N LEU A 104 5.98 8.08 -0.42
CA LEU A 104 7.03 7.64 -1.36
C LEU A 104 8.42 8.15 -0.93
N CYS A 105 8.52 9.43 -0.54
CA CYS A 105 9.76 10.01 -0.05
C CYS A 105 10.27 9.30 1.21
N ILE A 106 9.39 9.06 2.19
CA ILE A 106 9.74 8.34 3.43
C ILE A 106 10.18 6.90 3.11
N SER A 107 9.49 6.21 2.22
CA SER A 107 9.82 4.84 1.83
C SER A 107 11.19 4.76 1.13
N ASN A 108 11.45 5.65 0.17
CA ASN A 108 12.73 5.71 -0.53
C ASN A 108 13.89 6.11 0.39
N LEU A 109 13.66 7.09 1.28
CA LEU A 109 14.67 7.52 2.24
C LEU A 109 15.03 6.38 3.20
N ARG A 110 14.04 5.62 3.67
CA ARG A 110 14.28 4.44 4.52
C ARG A 110 15.09 3.38 3.81
N ASN A 111 14.72 3.01 2.57
CA ASN A 111 15.46 2.00 1.81
C ASN A 111 16.92 2.41 1.57
N ARG A 112 17.15 3.70 1.32
CA ARG A 112 18.51 4.23 1.13
C ARG A 112 19.37 4.22 2.39
N ILE A 113 18.76 4.43 3.57
CA ILE A 113 19.47 4.49 4.85
C ILE A 113 19.71 3.08 5.43
N ALA A 114 18.73 2.18 5.28
CA ALA A 114 18.78 0.88 5.94
C ALA A 114 19.72 -0.11 5.24
N GLY A 115 19.87 -0.06 3.91
CA GLY A 115 20.65 -1.06 3.16
C GLY A 115 20.21 -2.51 3.41
N GLN A 116 19.02 -2.69 3.98
CA GLN A 116 18.47 -3.98 4.43
C GLN A 116 17.71 -4.66 3.29
N ASN A 117 17.74 -5.99 3.29
CA ASN A 117 16.87 -6.80 2.45
C ASN A 117 15.40 -6.48 2.72
N VAL A 118 14.55 -6.60 1.69
CA VAL A 118 13.14 -6.20 1.73
C VAL A 118 12.38 -6.91 2.87
N PHE A 119 12.70 -8.18 3.14
CA PHE A 119 12.08 -8.96 4.20
C PHE A 119 12.52 -8.52 5.60
N ASP A 120 13.82 -8.23 5.81
CA ASP A 120 14.32 -7.69 7.09
C ASP A 120 13.73 -6.31 7.37
N ALA A 121 13.65 -5.47 6.35
CA ALA A 121 13.05 -4.14 6.45
C ALA A 121 11.54 -4.19 6.78
N VAL A 122 10.88 -5.32 6.54
CA VAL A 122 9.49 -5.58 6.91
C VAL A 122 9.38 -6.24 8.30
N ARG A 123 10.29 -7.17 8.62
CA ARG A 123 10.32 -7.93 9.88
C ARG A 123 10.73 -7.06 11.07
N ASP A 124 11.79 -6.27 10.91
CA ASP A 124 12.35 -5.40 11.97
C ASP A 124 11.65 -4.05 12.05
N ARG A 125 10.51 -3.90 11.35
CA ARG A 125 9.78 -2.65 11.30
C ARG A 125 9.24 -2.31 12.70
N PRO A 126 9.56 -1.13 13.24
CA PRO A 126 9.13 -0.78 14.59
C PRO A 126 7.59 -0.65 14.63
N ARG A 127 6.98 -1.08 15.75
CA ARG A 127 5.51 -1.14 15.91
C ARG A 127 4.81 0.19 15.65
N TRP A 128 5.48 1.32 15.91
CA TRP A 128 4.94 2.64 15.61
C TRP A 128 4.72 2.87 14.11
N LEU A 129 5.57 2.30 13.24
CA LEU A 129 5.42 2.41 11.79
C LEU A 129 4.16 1.69 11.29
N ALA A 130 3.79 0.57 11.93
CA ALA A 130 2.53 -0.12 11.63
C ALA A 130 1.32 0.76 12.01
N SER A 131 1.37 1.45 13.15
CA SER A 131 0.34 2.44 13.52
C SER A 131 0.30 3.63 12.56
N CYS A 132 1.45 4.14 12.13
CA CYS A 132 1.52 5.20 11.12
C CYS A 132 0.93 4.77 9.78
N GLU A 133 1.19 3.54 9.32
CA GLU A 133 0.59 3.01 8.10
C GLU A 133 -0.93 2.89 8.23
N ARG A 134 -1.43 2.35 9.36
CA ARG A 134 -2.88 2.31 9.63
C ARG A 134 -3.50 3.71 9.60
N GLY A 135 -2.86 4.68 10.27
CA GLY A 135 -3.29 6.08 10.26
C GLY A 135 -3.28 6.69 8.86
N TYR A 136 -2.26 6.39 8.05
CA TYR A 136 -2.17 6.83 6.66
C TYR A 136 -3.35 6.32 5.81
N TYR A 137 -3.70 5.04 5.94
CA TYR A 137 -4.83 4.45 5.23
C TYR A 137 -6.18 4.92 5.78
N LEU A 138 -6.29 5.20 7.09
CA LEU A 138 -7.48 5.79 7.69
C LEU A 138 -7.74 7.20 7.14
N VAL A 139 -6.69 8.02 7.04
CA VAL A 139 -6.76 9.35 6.46
C VAL A 139 -7.18 9.27 4.99
N SER A 140 -6.61 8.34 4.21
CA SER A 140 -7.08 8.07 2.83
C SER A 140 -8.56 7.72 2.79
N ALA A 141 -9.00 6.77 3.62
CA ALA A 141 -10.39 6.34 3.66
C ALA A 141 -11.34 7.50 3.98
N GLY A 142 -10.98 8.37 4.93
CA GLY A 142 -11.76 9.57 5.26
C GLY A 142 -11.85 10.56 4.11
N CYS A 143 -10.72 10.87 3.45
CA CYS A 143 -10.70 11.76 2.30
C CYS A 143 -11.50 11.20 1.10
N LEU A 144 -11.32 9.91 0.81
CA LEU A 144 -12.02 9.22 -0.27
C LEU A 144 -13.52 9.09 0.01
N LEU A 145 -13.92 8.88 1.27
CA LEU A 145 -15.32 8.85 1.65
C LEU A 145 -15.99 10.19 1.40
N TYR A 146 -15.34 11.28 1.81
CA TYR A 146 -15.86 12.61 1.57
C TYR A 146 -15.98 12.92 0.07
N LEU A 147 -14.94 12.61 -0.71
CA LEU A 147 -14.96 12.79 -2.17
C LEU A 147 -16.01 11.93 -2.84
N PHE A 148 -16.23 10.70 -2.36
CA PHE A 148 -17.30 9.83 -2.82
C PHE A 148 -18.67 10.46 -2.56
N LEU A 149 -18.94 10.94 -1.34
CA LEU A 149 -20.21 11.58 -1.00
C LEU A 149 -20.44 12.82 -1.87
N GLN A 150 -19.42 13.65 -2.05
CA GLN A 150 -19.49 14.84 -2.89
C GLN A 150 -19.74 14.51 -4.37
N LEU A 151 -19.11 13.46 -4.91
CA LEU A 151 -19.29 13.04 -6.31
C LEU A 151 -20.68 12.46 -6.63
N ASN A 152 -21.40 12.00 -5.60
CA ASN A 152 -22.73 11.43 -5.75
C ASN A 152 -23.83 12.38 -5.23
N ASP A 153 -23.51 13.66 -5.02
CA ASP A 153 -24.42 14.70 -4.53
C ASP A 153 -25.11 14.32 -3.20
N LEU A 154 -24.39 13.59 -2.33
CA LEU A 154 -24.89 13.18 -1.01
C LEU A 154 -24.49 14.17 0.10
N VAL A 155 -23.55 15.08 -0.17
CA VAL A 155 -23.05 16.17 0.70
C VAL A 155 -22.63 17.36 -0.15
#